data_AF-A0A951MFM2-F1
#
_entry.id   AF-A0A951MFM2-F1
#
_cell.length_a   1.000
_cell.length_b   1.000
_cell.length_c   1.000
_cell.angle_alpha   90.00
_cell.angle_beta   90.00
_cell.angle_gamma   90.00
#
_symmetry.space_group_name_H-M   'P 1'
#
loop_
_entity.id
_entity.type
_entity.pdbx_description
1 polymer ?
#
loop_
_entity_poly.entity_id
_entity_poly.type
_entity_poly.pdbx_seq_one_letter_code
_entity_poly.pdbx_strand_id
1 'polypeptide(L)' 'MSFGTRIREIRTAAGMSLEELAMTAKIPWATVHQIENDEYFPRMRELERLMQALDTTLRFVQESPGSYEN' A
#
# COMPACT_ATOMS: atom_id res chain seq x y z
N MET A 1 4.05 11.98 -5.15
CA MET A 1 3.23 10.88 -4.60
C MET A 1 4.03 10.18 -3.51
N SER A 2 3.44 9.94 -2.34
CA SER A 2 4.09 9.24 -1.22
C SER A 2 3.85 7.73 -1.25
N PHE A 3 4.56 6.97 -0.41
CA PHE A 3 4.37 5.53 -0.27
C PHE A 3 2.93 5.20 0.18
N GLY A 4 2.44 5.85 1.23
CA GLY A 4 1.08 5.64 1.75
C GLY A 4 0.01 5.97 0.71
N THR A 5 0.17 7.09 0.00
CA THR A 5 -0.73 7.48 -1.08
C THR A 5 -0.76 6.43 -2.20
N ARG A 6 0.39 5.87 -2.59
CA ARG A 6 0.43 4.84 -3.65
C ARG A 6 -0.20 3.52 -3.21
N ILE A 7 -0.04 3.12 -1.95
CA ILE A 7 -0.75 1.96 -1.40
C ILE A 7 -2.27 2.15 -1.51
N ARG A 8 -2.75 3.34 -1.12
CA ARG A 8 -4.17 3.69 -1.22
C ARG A 8 -4.68 3.61 -2.66
N GLU A 9 -3.94 4.18 -3.61
CA GLU A 9 -4.31 4.16 -5.02
C GLU A 9 -4.44 2.73 -5.56
N ILE A 10 -3.43 1.89 -5.32
CA ILE A 10 -3.45 0.48 -5.76
C ILE A 10 -4.64 -0.25 -5.14
N ARG A 11 -4.87 -0.07 -3.83
CA ARG A 11 -6.02 -0.65 -3.14
C ARG A 11 -7.34 -0.22 -3.78
N THR A 12 -7.52 1.08 -4.01
CA THR A 12 -8.77 1.60 -4.58
C THR A 12 -8.96 1.20 -6.05
N ALA A 13 -7.89 1.09 -6.82
CA ALA A 13 -7.92 0.60 -8.20
C ALA A 13 -8.32 -0.89 -8.27
N ALA A 14 -7.97 -1.67 -7.23
CA ALA A 14 -8.43 -3.04 -7.05
C ALA A 14 -9.87 -3.16 -6.51
N GLY A 15 -10.57 -2.03 -6.26
CA GLY A 15 -11.92 -2.02 -5.72
C GLY A 15 -12.02 -2.43 -4.24
N MET A 16 -10.90 -2.46 -3.52
CA MET A 16 -10.88 -2.88 -2.11
C MET A 16 -11.12 -1.70 -1.17
N SER A 17 -11.93 -1.93 -0.14
CA SER A 17 -12.01 -1.07 1.04
C SER A 17 -10.75 -1.22 1.91
N LEU A 18 -10.51 -0.23 2.79
CA LEU A 18 -9.41 -0.27 3.75
C LEU A 18 -9.51 -1.49 4.70
N GLU A 19 -10.74 -1.87 5.06
CA GLU A 19 -11.02 -3.04 5.89
C GLU A 19 -10.69 -4.35 5.20
N GLU A 20 -11.07 -4.50 3.93
CA GLU A 20 -10.72 -5.68 3.13
C GLU A 20 -9.21 -5.83 2.97
N LEU A 21 -8.48 -4.73 2.75
CA LEU A 21 -7.00 -4.78 2.70
C LEU A 21 -6.43 -5.20 4.06
N ALA A 22 -6.89 -4.60 5.16
CA ALA A 22 -6.43 -4.93 6.50
C ALA A 22 -6.67 -6.41 6.84
N MET A 23 -7.85 -6.94 6.54
CA MET A 23 -8.20 -8.34 6.73
C MET A 23 -7.34 -9.27 5.88
N THR A 24 -7.17 -8.96 4.58
CA THR A 24 -6.41 -9.79 3.63
C THR A 24 -4.92 -9.81 3.97
N ALA A 25 -4.34 -8.64 4.25
CA ALA A 25 -2.96 -8.50 4.71
C ALA A 25 -2.77 -9.02 6.15
N LYS A 26 -3.86 -9.24 6.89
CA LYS A 26 -3.88 -9.62 8.31
C LYS A 26 -3.08 -8.62 9.17
N ILE A 27 -3.24 -7.33 8.87
CA ILE A 27 -2.66 -6.19 9.56
C ILE A 27 -3.82 -5.44 10.25
N PRO A 28 -3.66 -4.91 11.47
CA PRO A 28 -4.72 -4.13 12.10
C PRO A 28 -5.17 -2.97 11.22
N TRP A 29 -6.48 -2.76 11.11
CA TRP A 29 -7.07 -1.68 10.30
C TRP A 29 -6.42 -0.32 10.57
N ALA A 30 -6.23 0.02 11.85
CA ALA A 30 -5.62 1.29 12.26
C ALA A 30 -4.18 1.44 11.75
N THR A 31 -3.43 0.34 11.67
CA THR A 31 -2.08 0.35 11.12
C THR A 31 -2.12 0.59 9.62
N VAL A 32 -3.02 -0.06 8.87
CA VAL A 32 -3.17 0.21 7.42
C VAL A 32 -3.61 1.66 7.17
N HIS A 33 -4.51 2.19 8.00
CA HIS A 33 -4.91 3.59 7.96
C HIS A 33 -3.70 4.54 8.15
N GLN A 34 -2.87 4.29 9.16
CA GLN A 34 -1.66 5.08 9.42
C GLN A 34 -0.67 5.00 8.25
N ILE A 35 -0.51 3.81 7.66
CA ILE A 35 0.37 3.62 6.50
C ILE A 35 -0.11 4.45 5.31
N GLU A 36 -1.40 4.39 4.97
CA GLU A 36 -1.93 5.14 3.83
C GLU A 36 -1.92 6.66 4.01
N ASN A 37 -1.82 7.13 5.26
CA ASN A 37 -1.69 8.55 5.58
C ASN A 37 -0.23 8.97 5.86
N ASP A 38 0.74 8.09 5.59
CA ASP A 38 2.17 8.31 5.83
C ASP A 38 2.52 8.60 7.31
N GLU A 39 1.66 8.21 8.25
CA GLU A 39 1.86 8.35 9.70
C GLU A 39 2.73 7.22 10.27
N TYR A 40 2.80 6.09 9.56
CA TYR A 40 3.61 4.93 9.93
C TYR A 40 4.22 4.28 8.69
N PHE A 41 5.55 4.11 8.69
CA PHE A 41 6.20 3.31 7.67
C PHE A 41 6.24 1.84 8.10
N PRO A 42 5.68 0.91 7.31
CA PRO A 42 5.58 -0.50 7.69
C PRO A 42 6.94 -1.19 7.76
N ARG A 43 7.06 -2.17 8.65
CA ARG A 43 8.22 -3.06 8.72
C ARG A 43 8.21 -4.06 7.57
N MET A 44 9.35 -4.72 7.33
CA MET A 44 9.50 -5.68 6.23
C MET A 44 8.38 -6.73 6.15
N ARG A 45 8.00 -7.32 7.29
CA ARG A 45 6.92 -8.32 7.34
C ARG A 45 5.54 -7.74 7.01
N GLU A 46 5.30 -6.47 7.33
CA GLU A 46 4.05 -5.77 6.98
C GLU A 46 4.05 -5.38 5.50
N LEU A 47 5.20 -4.93 4.98
CA LEU A 47 5.40 -4.69 3.54
C LEU A 47 5.08 -5.95 2.73
N GLU A 48 5.68 -7.10 3.05
CA GLU A 48 5.44 -8.37 2.36
C GLU A 48 3.95 -8.73 2.32
N ARG A 49 3.25 -8.56 3.45
CA ARG A 49 1.82 -8.87 3.55
C ARG A 49 0.96 -7.91 2.76
N LEU A 50 1.31 -6.62 2.74
CA LEU A 50 0.63 -5.62 1.91
C LEU A 50 0.84 -5.91 0.42
N MET A 51 2.06 -6.22 0.00
CA MET A 51 2.36 -6.55 -1.39
C MET A 51 1.59 -7.78 -1.84
N GLN A 52 1.54 -8.82 -1.00
CA GLN A 52 0.79 -10.04 -1.28
C GLN A 52 -0.73 -9.78 -1.33
N ALA A 53 -1.27 -8.97 -0.43
CA ALA A 53 -2.71 -8.67 -0.39
C ALA A 53 -3.16 -7.79 -1.57
N LEU A 54 -2.27 -6.95 -2.09
CA LEU A 54 -2.51 -6.06 -3.23
C LEU A 54 -2.11 -6.66 -4.58
N ASP A 55 -1.65 -7.92 -4.60
CA ASP A 55 -1.12 -8.60 -5.78
C ASP A 55 -0.10 -7.72 -6.56
N THR A 56 0.86 -7.15 -5.84
CA THR A 56 1.83 -6.20 -6.39
C THR A 56 3.24 -6.42 -5.83
N THR A 57 4.20 -5.59 -6.24
CA THR A 57 5.59 -5.66 -5.77
C THR A 57 6.02 -4.34 -5.14
N LEU A 58 6.97 -4.39 -4.21
CA LEU A 58 7.50 -3.19 -3.57
C LEU A 58 8.08 -2.20 -4.60
N ARG A 59 8.76 -2.73 -5.62
CA ARG A 59 9.26 -1.93 -6.76
C ARG A 59 8.13 -1.14 -7.42
N PHE A 60 7.01 -1.79 -7.73
CA PHE A 60 5.87 -1.12 -8.37
C PHE A 60 5.27 -0.02 -7.50
N VAL A 61 5.22 -0.21 -6.17
CA VAL A 61 4.76 0.83 -5.23
C VAL A 61 5.74 2.01 -5.14
N GLN A 62 7.05 1.75 -5.25
CA GLN A 62 8.09 2.79 -5.20
C GLN A 62 8.25 3.55 -6.52
N GLU A 63 7.92 2.94 -7.65
CA GLU A 63 7.98 3.57 -8.96
C GLU A 63 6.89 4.66 -9.08
N SER A 64 7.30 5.92 -8.98
CA SER A 64 6.43 7.05 -9.30
C SER A 64 6.08 7.02 -10.80
N PRO A 65 4.79 7.10 -11.19
CA PRO A 65 4.40 7.30 -12.57
C PRO A 65 4.76 8.75 -12.92
N GLY A 66 5.99 8.95 -13.42
CA GLY A 66 6.53 10.29 -13.68
C GLY A 66 8.01 10.34 -14.03
N SER A 67 8.69 9.19 -14.18
CA SER A 67 10.10 9.13 -14.60
C SER A 67 10.28 8.96 -16.13
N TYR A 68 9.20 9.11 -16.91
CA TYR A 68 9.22 9.04 -18.38
C TYR A 68 9.00 10.39 -19.08
N GLU A 69 9.11 11.52 -18.38
CA GLU A 69 9.17 12.83 -19.02
C GLU A 69 10.63 13.29 -19.10
N ASN A 70 11.25 13.08 -20.26
CA ASN A 70 12.40 13.85 -20.75
C ASN A 70 11.90 15.06 -21.52
#